data_AF-A0AAP2YXV2-F1
#
_entry.id   AF-A0AAP2YXV2-F1
#
_cell.length_a   1.000
_cell.length_b   1.000
_cell.length_c   1.000
_cell.angle_alpha   90.00
_cell.angle_beta   90.00
_cell.angle_gamma   90.00
#
_symmetry.space_group_name_H-M   'P 1'
#
loop_
_entity.id
_entity.type
_entity.pdbx_description
1 polymer ?
#
loop_
_entity_poly.entity_id
_entity_poly.type
_entity_poly.pdbx_seq_one_letter_code
_entity_poly.pdbx_strand_id
1 'polypeptide(L)'
;MYAVVGCSECSNLWLIEGRAETTQCPRCGSRRKYEKRKKFVETDDRDHAREVRASMLANRQGHGDAFAELESVSDLESQVEDGVVSDDEYLEESGLDVADIEAAGDRDPRQPTSSGSRKEIVESALEELDRPTEDEVIEYAGERNVPAEYVESALEKLTRRGVVSESRGQYRLL
;
A
#
# COMPACT_ATOMS: atom_id res chain seq x y z
N MET A 1 2.35 14.09 9.31
CA MET A 1 2.90 14.07 10.68
C MET A 1 2.57 12.79 11.42
N TYR A 2 3.63 12.14 11.89
CA TYR A 2 3.69 10.91 12.64
C TYR A 2 4.43 11.17 13.96
N ALA A 3 3.99 10.51 15.02
CA ALA A 3 4.63 10.60 16.32
C ALA A 3 4.81 9.23 16.96
N VAL A 4 6.02 8.97 17.47
CA VAL A 4 6.26 7.79 18.32
C VAL A 4 5.95 8.17 19.76
N VAL A 5 4.99 7.47 20.36
CA VAL A 5 4.51 7.76 21.72
C VAL A 5 4.68 6.56 22.65
N GLY A 6 4.78 6.86 23.95
CA GLY A 6 4.86 5.86 25.01
C GLY A 6 3.66 5.86 25.97
N CYS A 7 3.32 4.66 26.46
CA CYS A 7 2.38 4.50 27.55
C CYS A 7 3.11 4.68 28.89
N SER A 8 2.59 5.56 29.75
CA SER A 8 3.10 5.73 31.13
C SER A 8 2.85 4.51 32.01
N GLU A 9 1.83 3.69 31.71
CA GLU A 9 1.39 2.59 32.58
C GLU A 9 2.13 1.27 32.29
N CYS A 10 2.45 1.00 31.01
CA CYS A 10 3.03 -0.29 30.59
C CYS A 10 4.24 -0.15 29.65
N SER A 11 4.75 1.07 29.47
CA SER A 11 5.91 1.41 28.63
C SER A 11 5.84 0.94 27.16
N ASN A 12 4.64 0.58 26.68
CA ASN A 12 4.41 0.24 25.28
C ASN A 12 4.73 1.45 24.37
N LEU A 13 5.37 1.20 23.24
CA LEU A 13 5.69 2.19 22.21
C LEU A 13 4.89 1.91 20.93
N TRP A 14 4.28 2.95 20.34
CA TRP A 14 3.54 2.84 19.08
C TRP A 14 3.55 4.16 18.30
N LEU A 15 3.17 4.11 17.02
CA LEU A 15 3.05 5.28 16.16
C LEU A 15 1.63 5.82 16.18
N ILE A 16 1.49 7.14 16.10
CA ILE A 16 0.24 7.84 15.86
C ILE A 16 0.39 8.66 14.59
N GLU A 17 -0.61 8.57 13.72
CA GLU A 17 -0.73 9.42 12.54
C GLU A 17 -1.71 10.57 12.83
N GLY A 18 -1.32 11.79 12.43
CA GLY A 18 -2.18 12.96 12.47
C GLY A 18 -2.38 13.56 13.86
N ARG A 19 -3.54 14.22 14.04
CA ARG A 19 -3.83 15.16 15.14
C ARG A 19 -4.95 14.67 16.07
N ALA A 20 -4.94 13.38 16.39
CA ALA A 20 -5.95 12.81 17.28
C ALA A 20 -5.96 13.56 18.63
N GLU A 21 -7.14 13.96 19.12
CA GLU A 21 -7.24 14.65 20.41
C GLU A 21 -6.91 13.72 21.60
N THR A 22 -7.28 12.44 21.47
CA THR A 22 -7.10 11.40 22.48
C THR A 22 -6.53 10.14 21.88
N THR A 23 -5.72 9.44 22.68
CA THR A 23 -4.96 8.26 22.26
C THR A 23 -5.17 7.13 23.25
N GLN A 24 -5.32 5.91 22.74
CA GLN A 24 -5.46 4.71 23.54
C GLN A 24 -4.22 3.83 23.37
N CYS A 25 -3.65 3.36 24.49
CA CYS A 25 -2.56 2.39 24.43
C CYS A 25 -3.08 1.07 23.84
N PRO A 26 -2.48 0.53 22.76
CA PRO A 26 -2.95 -0.70 22.14
C PRO A 26 -2.67 -1.95 22.99
N ARG A 27 -1.78 -1.85 23.99
CA ARG A 27 -1.42 -2.97 24.88
C ARG A 27 -2.31 -3.08 26.12
N CYS A 28 -2.50 -1.97 26.85
CA CYS A 28 -3.21 -1.98 28.13
C CYS A 28 -4.54 -1.19 28.10
N GLY A 29 -4.90 -0.60 26.97
CA GLY A 29 -6.15 0.14 26.81
C GLY A 29 -6.20 1.51 27.51
N SER A 30 -5.14 1.97 28.18
CA SER A 30 -5.14 3.25 28.89
C SER A 30 -5.32 4.44 27.93
N ARG A 31 -6.28 5.33 28.24
CA ARG A 31 -6.60 6.51 27.43
C ARG A 31 -6.00 7.78 28.03
N ARG A 32 -5.40 8.65 27.21
CA ARG A 32 -4.98 10.02 27.57
C ARG A 32 -4.99 10.92 26.34
N LYS A 33 -5.14 12.23 26.58
CA LYS A 33 -5.01 13.27 25.54
C LYS A 33 -3.65 13.16 24.84
N TYR A 34 -3.63 13.33 23.51
CA TYR A 34 -2.41 13.27 22.69
C TYR A 34 -1.34 14.24 23.19
N GLU A 35 -1.75 15.47 23.50
CA GLU A 35 -0.85 16.51 24.01
C GLU A 35 -0.09 16.08 25.28
N LYS A 36 -0.73 15.29 26.13
CA LYS A 36 -0.18 14.78 27.40
C LYS A 36 0.61 13.48 27.25
N ARG A 37 0.71 12.91 26.04
CA ARG A 37 1.57 11.75 25.79
C ARG A 37 3.01 12.20 25.66
N LYS A 38 3.93 11.37 26.18
CA LYS A 38 5.34 11.52 25.90
C LYS A 38 5.57 11.18 24.42
N LYS A 39 5.91 12.19 23.62
CA LYS A 39 6.40 12.02 22.25
C LYS A 39 7.91 11.86 22.28
N PHE A 40 8.39 10.84 21.60
CA PHE A 40 9.81 10.55 21.48
C PHE A 40 10.39 11.13 20.19
N VAL A 41 9.61 11.10 19.12
CA VAL A 41 9.87 11.80 17.86
C VAL A 41 8.54 12.26 17.28
N GLU A 42 8.57 13.39 16.59
CA GLU A 42 7.51 13.90 15.73
C GLU A 42 8.16 14.22 14.38
N THR A 43 7.62 13.67 13.29
CA THR A 43 8.19 13.78 11.93
C THR A 43 7.08 13.71 10.90
N ASP A 44 7.28 14.24 9.70
CA ASP A 44 6.34 14.05 8.59
C ASP A 44 6.60 12.78 7.79
N ASP A 45 7.73 12.12 8.04
CA ASP A 45 8.14 10.86 7.42
C ASP A 45 7.72 9.65 8.28
N ARG A 46 6.91 8.77 7.69
CA ARG A 46 6.41 7.56 8.34
C ARG A 46 7.53 6.57 8.65
N ASP A 47 8.48 6.43 7.74
CA ASP A 47 9.54 5.44 7.85
C ASP A 47 10.57 5.89 8.88
N HIS A 48 10.89 7.18 8.92
CA HIS A 48 11.65 7.74 10.02
C HIS A 48 11.00 7.47 11.39
N ALA A 49 9.66 7.59 11.51
CA ALA A 49 8.97 7.27 12.75
C ALA A 49 9.02 5.76 13.10
N ARG A 50 8.97 4.88 12.08
CA ARG A 50 9.12 3.42 12.26
C ARG A 50 10.54 3.07 12.73
N GLU A 51 11.54 3.65 12.09
CA GLU A 51 12.97 3.51 12.39
C GLU A 51 13.27 3.86 13.85
N VAL A 52 12.85 5.05 14.30
CA VAL A 52 13.06 5.50 15.69
C VAL A 52 12.39 4.56 16.69
N ARG A 53 11.17 4.11 16.41
CA ARG A 53 10.50 3.13 17.28
C ARG A 53 11.27 1.81 17.34
N ALA A 54 11.76 1.31 16.21
CA ALA A 54 12.51 0.06 16.13
C ALA A 54 13.83 0.17 16.91
N SER A 55 14.59 1.24 16.69
CA SER A 55 15.81 1.56 17.45
C SER A 55 15.56 1.60 18.97
N MET A 56 14.47 2.23 19.41
CA MET A 56 14.11 2.27 20.84
C MET A 56 13.77 0.89 21.42
N LEU A 57 13.14 0.01 20.64
CA LEU A 57 12.82 -1.35 21.05
C LEU A 57 14.05 -2.26 21.06
N ALA A 58 14.97 -2.07 20.11
CA ALA A 58 16.25 -2.78 20.06
C ALA A 58 17.13 -2.40 21.26
N ASN A 59 17.30 -1.10 21.51
CA ASN A 59 18.01 -0.60 22.69
C ASN A 59 17.43 -1.13 24.01
N ARG A 60 16.11 -1.22 24.12
CA ARG A 60 15.44 -1.79 25.30
C ARG A 60 15.74 -3.27 25.53
N GLN A 61 16.04 -4.01 24.47
CA GLN A 61 16.37 -5.43 24.50
C GLN A 61 17.89 -5.69 24.51
N GLY A 62 18.71 -4.64 24.50
CA GLY A 62 20.17 -4.78 24.45
C GLY A 62 20.72 -5.11 23.05
N HIS A 63 19.93 -4.92 22.00
CA HIS A 63 20.31 -5.18 20.60
C HIS A 63 20.54 -3.88 19.81
N GLY A 64 20.91 -2.79 20.48
CA GLY A 64 21.11 -1.48 19.85
C GLY A 64 22.20 -1.49 18.79
N ASP A 65 23.33 -2.14 19.08
CA ASP A 65 24.47 -2.23 18.14
C ASP A 65 24.09 -3.04 16.88
N ALA A 66 23.44 -4.19 17.06
CA ALA A 66 22.96 -5.01 15.95
C ALA A 66 21.92 -4.27 15.09
N PHE A 67 21.09 -3.42 15.69
CA PHE A 67 20.15 -2.58 14.93
C PHE A 67 20.88 -1.49 14.12
N ALA A 68 21.96 -0.91 14.66
CA ALA A 68 22.73 0.11 13.95
C ALA A 68 23.49 -0.43 12.73
N GLU A 69 23.69 -1.75 12.65
CA GLU A 69 24.28 -2.43 11.50
C GLU A 69 23.26 -2.71 10.39
N LEU A 70 21.95 -2.60 10.67
CA LEU A 70 20.91 -2.78 9.67
C LEU A 70 20.79 -1.53 8.80
N GLU A 71 20.35 -1.76 7.55
CA GLU A 71 19.96 -0.70 6.64
C GLU A 71 18.65 -0.04 7.08
N SER A 72 18.32 1.13 6.52
CA SER A 72 17.12 1.85 6.92
C SER A 72 15.85 1.08 6.53
N VAL A 73 14.74 1.34 7.21
CA VAL A 73 13.44 0.73 6.89
C VAL A 73 13.09 0.86 5.42
N SER A 74 13.36 2.01 4.79
CA SER A 74 13.07 2.22 3.36
C SER A 74 13.97 1.37 2.46
N ASP A 75 15.26 1.23 2.80
CA ASP A 75 16.18 0.37 2.03
C ASP A 75 15.76 -1.12 2.13
N LEU A 76 15.34 -1.55 3.32
CA LEU A 76 14.85 -2.91 3.55
C LEU A 76 13.50 -3.17 2.85
N GLU A 77 12.60 -2.18 2.80
CA GLU A 77 11.35 -2.29 2.03
C GLU A 77 11.64 -2.48 0.53
N SER A 78 12.58 -1.72 -0.05
CA SER A 78 12.99 -1.89 -1.46
C SER A 78 13.60 -3.26 -1.76
N GLN A 79 14.41 -3.82 -0.86
CA GLN A 79 14.97 -5.16 -1.05
C GLN A 79 13.90 -6.27 -1.05
N VAL A 80 12.81 -6.09 -0.30
CA VAL A 80 11.69 -7.04 -0.29
C VAL A 80 10.90 -6.94 -1.60
N GLU A 81 10.74 -5.75 -2.17
CA GLU A 81 10.07 -5.57 -3.47
C GLU A 81 10.82 -6.31 -4.60
N ASP A 82 12.15 -6.29 -4.59
CA ASP A 82 12.98 -6.93 -5.62
C ASP A 82 13.32 -8.41 -5.33
N GLY A 83 13.24 -8.83 -4.06
CA GLY A 83 13.82 -10.09 -3.56
C GLY A 83 12.83 -11.21 -3.26
N VAL A 84 11.57 -11.09 -3.67
CA VAL A 84 10.55 -12.14 -3.48
C VAL A 84 10.56 -13.14 -4.63
N VAL A 85 10.39 -14.42 -4.29
CA VAL A 85 10.10 -15.48 -5.26
C VAL A 85 8.78 -15.12 -5.95
N SER A 86 8.77 -15.12 -7.29
CA SER A 86 7.55 -14.85 -8.03
C SER A 86 6.48 -15.91 -7.74
N ASP A 87 5.20 -15.56 -7.87
CA ASP A 87 4.11 -16.53 -7.67
C ASP A 87 4.30 -17.77 -8.57
N ASP A 88 4.70 -17.57 -9.83
CA ASP A 88 4.99 -18.64 -10.78
C ASP A 88 6.13 -19.53 -10.30
N GLU A 89 7.26 -18.94 -9.91
CA GLU A 89 8.42 -19.69 -9.41
C GLU A 89 8.08 -20.47 -8.13
N TYR A 90 7.30 -19.88 -7.23
CA TYR A 90 6.82 -20.56 -6.03
C TYR A 90 5.91 -21.76 -6.35
N LEU A 91 5.02 -21.61 -7.34
CA LEU A 91 4.12 -22.67 -7.79
C LEU A 91 4.89 -23.80 -8.49
N GLU A 92 5.85 -23.46 -9.36
CA GLU A 92 6.71 -24.44 -10.04
C GLU A 92 7.56 -25.23 -9.04
N GLU A 93 8.22 -24.56 -8.07
CA GLU A 93 8.97 -25.23 -7.01
C GLU A 93 8.08 -26.10 -6.11
N SER A 94 6.81 -25.72 -5.95
CA SER A 94 5.79 -26.50 -5.25
C SER A 94 5.29 -27.70 -6.07
N GLY A 95 5.79 -27.90 -7.30
CA GLY A 95 5.42 -28.99 -8.20
C GLY A 95 4.06 -28.80 -8.87
N LEU A 96 3.59 -27.56 -8.94
CA LEU A 96 2.34 -27.18 -9.58
C LEU A 96 2.64 -26.65 -10.98
N ASP A 97 1.77 -26.99 -11.93
CA ASP A 97 1.84 -26.46 -13.29
C ASP A 97 1.10 -25.10 -13.34
N VAL A 98 1.87 -24.03 -13.53
CA VAL A 98 1.37 -22.65 -13.56
C VAL A 98 0.34 -22.47 -14.67
N ALA A 99 0.60 -23.00 -15.86
CA ALA A 99 -0.30 -22.86 -17.01
C ALA A 99 -1.63 -23.57 -16.77
N ASP A 100 -1.61 -24.75 -16.15
CA ASP A 100 -2.84 -25.45 -15.77
C ASP A 100 -3.64 -24.71 -14.68
N ILE A 101 -2.96 -24.07 -13.72
CA ILE A 101 -3.60 -23.24 -12.67
C ILE A 101 -4.24 -21.99 -13.28
N GLU A 102 -3.52 -21.23 -14.10
CA GLU A 102 -4.05 -20.06 -14.81
C GLU A 102 -5.27 -20.45 -15.64
N ALA A 103 -5.16 -21.50 -16.44
CA ALA A 103 -6.26 -21.98 -17.26
C ALA A 103 -7.45 -22.50 -16.43
N ALA A 104 -7.21 -23.02 -15.22
CA ALA A 104 -8.28 -23.41 -14.30
C ALA A 104 -9.00 -22.18 -13.70
N GLY A 105 -8.27 -21.08 -13.49
CA GLY A 105 -8.84 -19.79 -13.10
C GLY A 105 -9.79 -19.24 -14.17
N ASP A 106 -9.33 -19.16 -15.42
CA ASP A 106 -10.13 -18.69 -16.56
C ASP A 106 -11.42 -19.50 -16.79
N ARG A 107 -11.48 -20.75 -16.32
CA ARG A 107 -12.62 -21.67 -16.45
C ARG A 107 -13.69 -21.52 -15.38
N ASP A 108 -13.46 -20.74 -14.30
CA ASP A 108 -14.48 -20.50 -13.28
C ASP A 108 -15.42 -19.37 -13.74
N PRO A 109 -16.71 -19.67 -14.04
CA PRO A 109 -17.68 -18.64 -14.46
C PRO A 109 -18.04 -17.65 -13.35
N ARG A 110 -17.51 -17.81 -12.13
CA ARG A 110 -17.62 -16.86 -11.01
C ARG A 110 -16.34 -16.06 -10.77
N GLN A 111 -15.28 -16.25 -11.57
CA GLN A 111 -14.02 -15.55 -11.32
C GLN A 111 -13.96 -14.11 -11.86
N PRO A 112 -13.26 -13.21 -11.14
CA PRO A 112 -12.79 -11.95 -11.70
C PRO A 112 -11.75 -12.28 -12.78
N THR A 113 -11.88 -11.62 -13.92
CA THR A 113 -10.98 -11.79 -15.08
C THR A 113 -9.52 -11.63 -14.69
N SER A 114 -8.67 -12.50 -15.21
CA SER A 114 -7.22 -12.26 -15.31
C SER A 114 -6.99 -10.84 -15.85
N SER A 115 -6.02 -10.12 -15.24
CA SER A 115 -5.63 -8.69 -15.41
C SER A 115 -5.97 -7.69 -14.29
N GLY A 116 -6.32 -8.17 -13.09
CA GLY A 116 -6.44 -7.33 -11.89
C GLY A 116 -7.88 -6.88 -11.60
N SER A 117 -8.07 -6.19 -10.48
CA SER A 117 -9.36 -5.59 -10.14
C SER A 117 -9.84 -4.68 -11.27
N ARG A 118 -11.16 -4.51 -11.46
CA ARG A 118 -11.71 -3.58 -12.46
C ARG A 118 -11.08 -2.17 -12.39
N LYS A 119 -10.60 -1.77 -11.21
CA LYS A 119 -9.87 -0.53 -10.99
C LYS A 119 -8.44 -0.60 -11.56
N GLU A 120 -7.71 -1.67 -11.29
CA GLU A 120 -6.37 -1.91 -11.84
C GLU A 120 -6.41 -1.94 -13.37
N ILE A 121 -7.42 -2.58 -13.98
CA ILE A 121 -7.57 -2.59 -15.45
C ILE A 121 -7.73 -1.17 -16.02
N VAL A 122 -8.47 -0.29 -15.34
CA VAL A 122 -8.62 1.12 -15.75
C VAL A 122 -7.31 1.89 -15.53
N GLU A 123 -6.56 1.61 -14.47
CA GLU A 123 -5.26 2.23 -14.21
C GLU A 123 -4.21 1.77 -15.24
N SER A 124 -4.15 0.48 -15.58
CA SER A 124 -3.29 -0.06 -16.64
C SER A 124 -3.59 0.56 -18.00
N ALA A 125 -4.87 0.77 -18.34
CA ALA A 125 -5.25 1.48 -19.56
C ALA A 125 -4.66 2.90 -19.62
N LEU A 126 -4.62 3.60 -18.48
CA LEU A 126 -4.08 4.97 -18.37
C LEU A 126 -2.54 5.01 -18.35
N GLU A 127 -1.89 3.91 -17.99
CA GLU A 127 -0.43 3.76 -18.01
C GLU A 127 0.08 3.36 -19.40
N GLU A 128 -0.62 2.44 -20.07
CA GLU A 128 -0.20 1.85 -21.35
C GLU A 128 -0.57 2.73 -22.55
N LEU A 129 -1.70 3.45 -22.49
CA LEU A 129 -2.14 4.33 -23.56
C LEU A 129 -1.58 5.75 -23.36
N ASP A 130 -0.99 6.34 -24.39
CA ASP A 130 -0.51 7.73 -24.33
C ASP A 130 -1.67 8.70 -24.51
N ARG A 131 -2.15 9.24 -23.38
CA ARG A 131 -3.23 10.23 -23.30
C ARG A 131 -4.56 9.74 -23.91
N PRO A 132 -5.10 8.62 -23.41
CA PRO A 132 -6.30 8.05 -23.97
C PRO A 132 -7.51 8.94 -23.69
N THR A 133 -8.48 8.84 -24.59
CA THR A 133 -9.84 9.32 -24.41
C THR A 133 -10.67 8.33 -23.57
N GLU A 134 -11.82 8.78 -23.07
CA GLU A 134 -12.74 7.90 -22.32
C GLU A 134 -13.13 6.67 -23.15
N ASP A 135 -13.42 6.86 -24.43
CA ASP A 135 -13.80 5.78 -25.35
C ASP A 135 -12.67 4.75 -25.52
N GLU A 136 -11.42 5.19 -25.62
CA GLU A 136 -10.25 4.30 -25.72
C GLU A 136 -10.02 3.50 -24.44
N VAL A 137 -10.26 4.10 -23.26
CA VAL A 137 -10.21 3.38 -21.98
C VAL A 137 -11.36 2.38 -21.87
N ILE A 138 -12.57 2.75 -22.33
CA ILE A 138 -13.73 1.84 -22.35
C ILE A 138 -13.46 0.65 -23.28
N GLU A 139 -12.87 0.88 -24.46
CA GLU A 139 -12.51 -0.18 -25.40
C GLU A 139 -11.50 -1.14 -24.76
N TYR A 140 -10.39 -0.62 -24.23
CA TYR A 140 -9.35 -1.41 -23.56
C TYR A 140 -9.90 -2.25 -22.39
N ALA A 141 -10.74 -1.64 -21.56
CA ALA A 141 -11.30 -2.30 -20.39
C ALA A 141 -12.43 -3.28 -20.77
N GLY A 142 -13.16 -2.99 -21.85
CA GLY A 142 -14.20 -3.84 -22.41
C GLY A 142 -13.66 -5.17 -22.94
N GLU A 143 -12.48 -5.17 -23.59
CA GLU A 143 -11.77 -6.40 -23.96
C GLU A 143 -11.48 -7.32 -22.76
N ARG A 144 -11.40 -6.73 -21.56
CA ARG A 144 -11.15 -7.39 -20.28
C ARG A 144 -12.42 -7.53 -19.42
N ASN A 145 -13.60 -7.45 -20.05
CA ASN A 145 -14.93 -7.58 -19.42
C ASN A 145 -15.25 -6.53 -18.33
N VAL A 146 -14.66 -5.34 -18.38
CA VAL A 146 -15.06 -4.22 -17.53
C VAL A 146 -16.22 -3.45 -18.19
N PRO A 147 -17.35 -3.23 -17.50
CA PRO A 147 -18.47 -2.46 -18.05
C PRO A 147 -18.12 -0.99 -18.25
N ALA A 148 -18.56 -0.37 -19.36
CA ALA A 148 -18.36 1.06 -19.65
C ALA A 148 -18.79 1.98 -18.49
N GLU A 149 -19.95 1.72 -17.89
CA GLU A 149 -20.47 2.45 -16.73
C GLU A 149 -19.50 2.48 -15.54
N TYR A 150 -18.70 1.42 -15.38
CA TYR A 150 -17.69 1.34 -14.33
C TYR A 150 -16.48 2.20 -14.68
N VAL A 151 -16.05 2.18 -15.95
CA VAL A 151 -14.92 2.99 -16.45
C VAL A 151 -15.21 4.47 -16.29
N GLU A 152 -16.37 4.95 -16.75
CA GLU A 152 -16.82 6.33 -16.59
C GLU A 152 -16.78 6.76 -15.11
N SER A 153 -17.37 5.94 -14.24
CA SER A 153 -17.39 6.17 -12.79
C SER A 153 -15.98 6.15 -12.15
N ALA A 154 -15.05 5.36 -12.70
CA ALA A 154 -13.69 5.24 -12.21
C ALA A 154 -12.86 6.47 -12.62
N LEU A 155 -12.93 6.88 -13.89
CA LEU A 155 -12.26 8.07 -14.41
C LEU A 155 -12.72 9.35 -13.70
N GLU A 156 -14.02 9.49 -13.43
CA GLU A 156 -14.56 10.61 -12.64
C GLU A 156 -13.93 10.64 -11.23
N LYS A 157 -13.86 9.49 -10.56
CA LYS A 157 -13.29 9.38 -9.20
C LYS A 157 -11.79 9.66 -9.18
N LEU A 158 -11.04 9.15 -10.14
CA LEU A 158 -9.59 9.35 -10.24
C LEU A 158 -9.26 10.82 -10.51
N THR A 159 -10.02 11.46 -11.39
CA THR A 159 -9.92 12.90 -11.68
C THR A 159 -10.24 13.73 -10.43
N ARG A 160 -11.33 13.40 -9.73
CA ARG A 160 -11.74 14.11 -8.50
C ARG A 160 -10.71 13.97 -7.38
N ARG A 161 -9.97 12.87 -7.33
CA ARG A 161 -8.91 12.61 -6.34
C ARG A 161 -7.56 13.24 -6.73
N GLY A 162 -7.43 13.77 -7.95
CA GLY A 162 -6.19 14.33 -8.46
C GLY A 162 -5.13 13.28 -8.79
N VAL A 163 -5.53 12.03 -9.04
CA VAL A 163 -4.63 10.95 -9.50
C VAL A 163 -4.45 11.01 -11.02
N VAL A 164 -5.48 11.48 -11.71
CA VAL A 164 -5.51 11.65 -13.16
C VAL A 164 -5.91 13.09 -13.46
N SER A 165 -5.27 13.71 -14.44
CA SER A 165 -5.73 14.97 -15.05
C SER A 165 -6.50 14.67 -16.32
N GLU A 166 -7.69 15.23 -16.45
CA GLU A 166 -8.42 15.30 -17.72
C GLU A 166 -8.16 16.66 -18.38
N SER A 167 -7.85 16.64 -19.67
CA SER A 167 -7.76 17.85 -20.49
C SER A 167 -8.30 17.59 -21.89
N ARG A 168 -9.42 18.25 -22.23
CA ARG A 168 -10.05 18.19 -23.57
C ARG A 168 -10.46 16.76 -23.96
N GLY A 169 -10.94 15.98 -22.99
CA GLY A 169 -11.36 14.60 -23.16
C GLY A 169 -10.22 13.59 -23.16
N GLN A 170 -8.99 14.00 -22.86
CA GLN A 170 -7.82 13.11 -22.76
C GLN A 170 -7.37 13.01 -21.31
N TYR A 171 -7.08 11.79 -20.87
CA TYR A 171 -6.66 11.49 -19.51
C TYR A 171 -5.15 11.31 -19.43
N ARG A 172 -4.53 11.79 -18.35
CA ARG A 172 -3.11 11.57 -18.08
C ARG A 172 -2.91 11.34 -16.58
N LEU A 173 -2.18 10.29 -16.22
CA LEU A 173 -1.75 10.07 -14.84
C LEU A 173 -0.83 11.21 -14.36
N LEU A 174 -0.95 11.56 -13.07
CA LEU A 174 -0.23 12.65 -12.42
C LEU A 174 0.87 12.15 -11.49
#